data_AF-A0A7V5DLF8-F1
#
_entry.id   AF-A0A7V5DLF8-F1
#
_cell.length_a   1.000
_cell.length_b   1.000
_cell.length_c   1.000
_cell.angle_alpha   90.00
_cell.angle_beta   90.00
_cell.angle_gamma   90.00
#
_symmetry.space_group_name_H-M   'P 1'
#
loop_
_entity.id
_entity.type
_entity.pdbx_description
1 polymer ?
#
loop_
_entity_poly.entity_id
_entity_poly.type
_entity_poly.pdbx_seq_one_letter_code
_entity_poly.pdbx_strand_id
1 'polypeptide(L)'
;MTPDETRKVLAYCVTVLPSLRLPDEPQLSRVVAAWTDLLGDLPYPVVQQAVRAVLATQEGPWWPTPGAIRQAAARLTRPPVPAADEAWGLVQAAVARYGYMQPAEALASLPAPV
;
A
#
# COMPACT_ATOMS: atom_id res chain seq x y z
N MET A 1 1.32 9.45 10.05
CA MET A 1 2.71 9.79 10.43
C MET A 1 2.85 11.27 10.76
N THR A 2 3.86 11.64 11.54
CA THR A 2 4.13 13.03 11.97
C THR A 2 4.93 13.83 10.92
N PRO A 3 4.97 15.18 10.98
CA PRO A 3 5.80 15.98 10.09
C PRO A 3 7.29 15.61 10.11
N ASP A 4 7.83 15.22 11.27
CA ASP A 4 9.21 14.77 11.41
C ASP A 4 9.46 13.44 10.71
N GLU A 5 8.49 12.53 10.77
CA GLU A 5 8.51 11.28 10.02
C GLU A 5 8.45 11.53 8.51
N THR A 6 7.63 12.48 8.06
CA THR A 6 7.58 12.92 6.66
C THR A 6 8.93 13.47 6.19
N ARG A 7 9.62 14.27 7.00
CA ARG A 7 10.98 14.75 6.67
C ARG A 7 11.96 13.58 6.47
N LYS A 8 11.89 12.53 7.30
CA LYS A 8 12.73 11.32 7.14
C LYS A 8 12.44 10.60 5.81
N VAL A 9 11.17 10.48 5.42
CA VAL A 9 10.78 9.88 4.13
C VAL A 9 11.35 10.69 2.96
N LEU A 10 11.19 12.01 2.98
CA LEU A 10 11.71 12.89 1.93
C LEU A 10 13.24 12.85 1.84
N ALA A 11 13.93 12.84 2.98
CA ALA A 11 15.38 12.69 3.04
C ALA A 11 15.85 11.34 2.48
N TYR A 12 15.09 10.27 2.73
CA TYR A 12 15.36 8.95 2.15
C TYR A 12 15.26 8.96 0.63
N CYS A 13 14.24 9.61 0.05
CA CYS A 13 14.11 9.74 -1.41
C CYS A 13 15.33 10.42 -2.05
N VAL A 14 15.85 11.50 -1.45
CA VAL A 14 17.07 12.18 -1.96
C VAL A 14 18.30 11.30 -1.82
N THR A 15 18.38 10.48 -0.77
CA THR A 15 19.49 9.53 -0.58
C THR A 15 19.50 8.47 -1.67
N VAL A 16 18.32 7.94 -2.04
CA VAL A 16 18.19 6.91 -3.09
C VAL A 16 18.33 7.50 -4.49
N LEU A 17 17.88 8.75 -4.70
CA LEU A 17 17.88 9.42 -5.99
C LEU A 17 18.72 10.70 -5.92
N PRO A 18 20.02 10.63 -6.23
CA PRO A 18 20.93 11.78 -6.14
C PRO A 18 20.56 12.95 -7.06
N SER A 19 19.71 12.73 -8.07
CA SER A 19 19.14 13.76 -8.94
C SER A 19 18.14 14.67 -8.22
N LEU A 20 17.51 14.19 -7.14
CA LEU A 20 16.53 14.94 -6.40
C LEU A 20 17.20 15.98 -5.50
N ARG A 21 16.47 17.08 -5.29
CA ARG A 21 16.85 18.17 -4.39
C ARG A 21 15.63 18.58 -3.60
N LEU A 22 15.79 18.65 -2.29
CA LEU A 22 14.79 19.30 -1.44
C LEU A 22 14.92 20.81 -1.61
N PRO A 23 13.79 21.54 -1.62
CA PRO A 23 13.83 22.99 -1.59
C PRO A 23 14.35 23.49 -0.23
N ASP A 24 14.77 24.74 -0.19
CA ASP A 24 15.14 25.41 1.05
C ASP A 24 13.91 25.83 1.86
N GLU A 25 14.12 26.23 3.11
CA GLU A 25 13.07 26.85 3.92
C GLU A 25 12.72 28.25 3.36
N PRO A 26 11.43 28.68 3.38
CA PRO A 26 10.27 28.06 4.04
C PRO A 26 9.49 27.07 3.15
N GLN A 27 9.95 26.80 1.93
CA GLN A 27 9.24 25.95 0.98
C GLN A 27 9.30 24.48 1.39
N LEU A 28 10.40 24.02 1.98
CA LEU A 28 10.51 22.68 2.56
C LEU A 28 9.40 22.38 3.57
N SER A 29 9.15 23.31 4.51
CA SER A 29 8.07 23.14 5.48
C SER A 29 6.68 23.03 4.83
N ARG A 30 6.44 23.72 3.72
CA ARG A 30 5.18 23.59 2.96
C ARG A 30 5.07 22.22 2.27
N VAL A 31 6.17 21.72 1.70
CA VAL A 31 6.21 20.37 1.11
C VAL A 31 5.96 19.31 2.18
N VAL A 32 6.62 19.42 3.33
CA VAL A 32 6.42 18.51 4.47
C VAL A 32 4.98 18.54 4.93
N ALA A 33 4.37 19.72 5.07
CA ALA A 33 2.96 19.85 5.45
C ALA A 33 2.03 19.17 4.44
N ALA A 34 2.22 19.41 3.14
CA ALA A 34 1.40 18.80 2.09
C ALA A 34 1.54 17.27 2.05
N TRP A 35 2.75 16.74 2.22
CA TRP A 35 2.98 15.30 2.27
C TRP A 35 2.42 14.66 3.54
N THR A 36 2.50 15.36 4.67
CA THR A 36 1.91 14.92 5.93
C THR A 36 0.39 14.90 5.85
N ASP A 37 -0.23 15.85 5.16
CA ASP A 37 -1.67 15.85 4.90
C ASP A 37 -2.10 14.62 4.08
N LEU A 38 -1.37 14.28 3.02
CA LEU A 38 -1.71 13.18 2.10
C LEU A 38 -1.44 11.76 2.64
N LEU A 39 -0.51 11.64 3.58
CA LEU A 39 -0.03 10.34 4.09
C LEU A 39 -0.12 10.22 5.62
N GLY A 40 -0.67 11.23 6.29
CA GLY A 40 -0.73 11.35 7.74
C GLY A 40 -1.60 10.29 8.41
N ASP A 41 -2.57 9.74 7.69
CA ASP A 41 -3.43 8.63 8.08
C ASP A 41 -2.71 7.28 8.15
N LEU A 42 -1.58 7.14 7.44
CA LEU A 42 -0.83 5.89 7.38
C LEU A 42 0.26 5.82 8.48
N PRO A 43 0.49 4.63 9.07
CA PRO A 43 1.60 4.42 9.99
C PRO A 43 2.95 4.60 9.29
N TYR A 44 3.92 5.25 9.97
CA TYR A 44 5.24 5.49 9.39
C TYR A 44 5.95 4.22 8.86
N PRO A 45 5.95 3.06 9.55
CA PRO A 45 6.57 1.85 9.02
C PRO A 45 5.98 1.40 7.68
N VAL A 46 4.66 1.52 7.52
CA VAL A 46 3.95 1.17 6.28
C VAL A 46 4.34 2.12 5.15
N VAL A 47 4.36 3.44 5.43
CA VAL A 47 4.77 4.45 4.44
C VAL A 47 6.23 4.23 4.02
N GLN A 48 7.12 3.97 4.97
CA GLN A 48 8.53 3.73 4.69
C GLN A 48 8.73 2.51 3.77
N GLN A 49 8.02 1.42 4.03
CA GLN A 49 8.08 0.23 3.19
C GLN A 49 7.45 0.48 1.80
N ALA A 50 6.34 1.22 1.75
CA ALA A 50 5.68 1.59 0.51
C ALA A 50 6.59 2.46 -0.38
N VAL A 51 7.29 3.44 0.20
CA VAL A 51 8.27 4.27 -0.50
C VAL A 51 9.38 3.41 -1.08
N ARG A 52 9.94 2.47 -0.31
CA ARG A 52 10.95 1.52 -0.80
C ARG A 52 10.45 0.72 -2.01
N ALA A 53 9.21 0.22 -1.94
CA ALA A 53 8.61 -0.54 -3.04
C ALA A 53 8.43 0.30 -4.31
N VAL A 54 7.98 1.55 -4.19
CA VAL A 54 7.85 2.49 -5.32
C VAL A 54 9.22 2.81 -5.90
N LEU A 55 10.19 3.20 -5.07
CA LEU A 55 11.54 3.56 -5.53
C LEU A 55 12.25 2.39 -6.22
N ALA A 56 11.99 1.15 -5.79
CA ALA A 56 12.58 -0.05 -6.39
C ALA A 56 12.00 -0.43 -7.75
N THR A 57 10.78 0.05 -8.08
CA THR A 57 10.05 -0.36 -9.29
C THR A 57 9.85 0.77 -10.29
N GLN A 58 9.97 2.03 -9.86
CA GLN A 58 9.87 3.16 -10.77
C GLN A 58 11.09 3.21 -11.70
N GLU A 59 10.85 3.50 -12.97
CA GLU A 59 11.89 3.54 -14.00
C GLU A 59 12.65 4.88 -14.03
N GLY A 60 12.10 5.89 -13.35
CA GLY A 60 12.51 7.27 -13.50
C GLY A 60 13.21 7.90 -12.30
N PRO A 61 14.12 8.86 -12.54
CA PRO A 61 14.80 9.61 -11.49
C PRO A 61 13.98 10.82 -10.99
N TRP A 62 12.66 10.67 -10.86
CA TRP A 62 11.73 11.71 -10.41
C TRP A 62 11.16 11.40 -9.01
N TRP A 63 10.55 12.41 -8.39
CA TRP A 63 9.89 12.25 -7.10
C TRP A 63 8.77 11.22 -7.18
N PRO A 64 8.70 10.23 -6.26
CA PRO A 64 7.53 9.37 -6.17
C PRO A 64 6.32 10.23 -5.79
N THR A 65 5.17 9.97 -6.41
CA THR A 65 3.94 10.69 -6.06
C THR A 65 3.36 10.13 -4.76
N PRO A 66 2.74 10.96 -3.89
CA PRO A 66 2.03 10.45 -2.72
C PRO A 66 0.97 9.40 -3.08
N GLY A 67 0.31 9.54 -4.24
CA GLY A 67 -0.64 8.54 -4.75
C GLY A 67 -0.02 7.16 -5.03
N ALA A 68 1.18 7.11 -5.64
CA ALA A 68 1.91 5.86 -5.86
C ALA A 68 2.30 5.20 -4.52
N ILE A 69 2.73 6.01 -3.55
CA ILE A 69 3.05 5.54 -2.20
C ILE A 69 1.81 4.97 -1.51
N ARG A 70 0.65 5.64 -1.61
CA ARG A 70 -0.61 5.12 -1.06
C ARG A 70 -1.03 3.81 -1.72
N GLN A 71 -0.88 3.69 -3.04
CA GLN A 71 -1.19 2.46 -3.75
C GLN A 71 -0.28 1.31 -3.28
N ALA A 72 1.01 1.56 -3.11
CA ALA A 72 1.95 0.58 -2.58
C ALA A 72 1.62 0.22 -1.12
N ALA A 73 1.30 1.21 -0.28
CA ALA A 73 0.88 0.99 1.11
C ALA A 73 -0.37 0.11 1.19
N ALA A 74 -1.38 0.36 0.35
CA ALA A 74 -2.59 -0.45 0.27
C ALA A 74 -2.31 -1.89 -0.15
N ARG A 75 -1.31 -2.13 -1.03
CA ARG A 75 -0.89 -3.49 -1.40
C ARG A 75 -0.17 -4.21 -0.26
N LEU A 76 0.58 -3.48 0.57
CA LEU A 76 1.29 -4.02 1.73
C LEU A 76 0.36 -4.38 2.89
N THR A 77 -0.72 -3.62 3.07
CA THR A 77 -1.67 -3.81 4.18
C THR A 77 -2.89 -4.62 3.80
N ARG A 78 -3.19 -4.80 2.51
CA ARG A 78 -4.29 -5.66 2.09
C ARG A 78 -4.01 -7.10 2.47
N PRO A 79 -4.99 -7.79 3.08
CA PRO A 79 -4.90 -9.24 3.24
C PRO A 79 -4.78 -9.89 1.85
N PRO A 80 -4.07 -11.02 1.73
CA PRO A 80 -3.96 -11.74 0.48
C PRO A 80 -5.36 -12.10 -0.01
N VAL A 81 -5.71 -11.62 -1.20
CA VAL A 81 -6.93 -12.03 -1.90
C VAL A 81 -6.53 -13.24 -2.76
N PRO A 82 -7.20 -14.40 -2.62
CA PRO A 82 -6.92 -15.55 -3.46
C PRO A 82 -7.06 -15.17 -4.93
N ALA A 83 -6.18 -15.72 -5.77
CA ALA A 83 -6.28 -15.53 -7.20
C ALA A 83 -7.64 -16.07 -7.72
N ALA A 84 -8.10 -15.59 -8.87
CA ALA A 84 -9.46 -15.90 -9.34
C ALA A 84 -9.73 -17.41 -9.48
N ASP A 85 -8.71 -18.15 -9.91
CA ASP A 85 -8.71 -19.61 -10.01
C ASP A 85 -8.76 -20.29 -8.63
N GLU A 86 -7.97 -19.81 -7.66
CA GLU A 86 -7.98 -20.31 -6.29
C GLU A 86 -9.35 -20.05 -5.62
N ALA A 87 -9.88 -18.84 -5.77
CA ALA A 87 -11.19 -18.47 -5.27
C ALA A 87 -12.31 -19.34 -5.88
N TRP A 88 -12.25 -19.60 -7.19
CA TRP A 88 -13.20 -20.49 -7.85
C TRP A 88 -13.03 -21.96 -7.42
N GLY A 89 -11.80 -22.40 -7.17
CA GLY A 89 -11.50 -23.70 -6.59
C GLY A 89 -12.16 -23.90 -5.23
N LEU A 90 -12.14 -22.87 -4.36
CA LEU A 90 -12.83 -22.89 -3.07
C LEU A 90 -14.34 -23.02 -3.23
N VAL A 91 -14.95 -22.30 -4.18
CA VAL A 91 -16.39 -22.41 -4.47
C VAL A 91 -16.73 -23.82 -4.95
N GLN A 92 -15.98 -24.38 -5.89
CA GLN A 92 -16.20 -25.74 -6.39
C GLN A 92 -16.06 -26.79 -5.28
N ALA A 93 -15.06 -26.63 -4.40
CA ALA A 93 -14.85 -27.52 -3.27
C ALA A 93 -16.02 -27.46 -2.26
N ALA A 94 -16.53 -26.25 -1.96
CA ALA A 94 -17.69 -26.08 -1.09
C ALA A 94 -18.95 -26.70 -1.70
N VAL A 95 -19.21 -26.47 -2.99
CA VAL A 95 -20.34 -27.08 -3.70
C VAL A 95 -20.23 -28.60 -3.73
N ALA A 96 -19.04 -29.15 -4.00
CA ALA A 96 -18.83 -30.60 -4.01
C ALA A 96 -19.01 -31.24 -2.62
N ARG A 97 -18.62 -30.53 -1.56
CA ARG A 97 -18.67 -31.04 -0.17
C ARG A 97 -20.07 -30.98 0.44
N TYR A 98 -20.77 -29.87 0.27
CA TYR A 98 -22.05 -29.60 0.95
C TYR A 98 -23.26 -29.79 0.02
N GLY A 99 -23.04 -29.72 -1.30
CA GLY A 99 -24.06 -29.93 -2.30
C GLY A 99 -25.26 -28.99 -2.16
N TYR A 100 -26.39 -29.44 -2.69
CA TYR A 100 -27.65 -28.69 -2.63
C TYR A 100 -28.31 -28.72 -1.24
N MET A 101 -27.96 -29.69 -0.39
CA MET A 101 -28.66 -29.94 0.87
C MET A 101 -28.21 -29.04 2.02
N GLN A 102 -27.00 -28.47 1.92
CA GLN A 102 -26.38 -27.67 2.98
C GLN A 102 -25.82 -26.34 2.46
N PRO A 103 -26.65 -25.49 1.81
CA PRO A 103 -26.17 -24.27 1.16
C PRO A 103 -25.68 -23.20 2.15
N ALA A 104 -26.24 -23.16 3.36
CA ALA A 104 -25.83 -22.20 4.39
C ALA A 104 -24.42 -22.52 4.92
N GLU A 105 -24.14 -23.80 5.15
CA GLU A 105 -22.84 -24.30 5.59
C GLU A 105 -21.79 -24.15 4.49
N ALA A 106 -22.18 -24.38 3.23
CA ALA A 106 -21.31 -24.14 2.07
C ALA A 106 -20.84 -22.68 2.03
N LEU A 107 -21.77 -21.73 2.15
CA LEU A 107 -21.44 -20.30 2.14
C LEU A 107 -20.61 -19.90 3.36
N ALA A 108 -20.94 -20.40 4.54
CA ALA A 108 -20.18 -20.14 5.77
C ALA A 108 -18.76 -20.73 5.77
N SER A 109 -18.51 -21.75 4.94
CA SER A 109 -17.18 -22.37 4.78
C SER A 109 -16.22 -21.54 3.91
N LEU A 110 -16.73 -20.56 3.15
CA LEU A 110 -15.93 -19.69 2.31
C LEU A 110 -15.29 -18.54 3.12
N PRO A 111 -14.15 -17.99 2.67
CA PRO A 111 -13.56 -16.80 3.27
C PRO A 111 -14.55 -15.63 3.24
N ALA A 112 -14.46 -14.74 4.24
CA ALA A 112 -15.27 -13.53 4.27
C ALA A 112 -15.02 -12.67 3.01
N PRO A 113 -16.07 -12.04 2.45
CA PRO A 113 -15.92 -11.12 1.33
C PRO A 113 -14.99 -9.95 1.72
N VAL A 114 -14.13 -9.57 0.77
CA VAL A 114 -13.09 -8.54 0.94
C VAL A 114 -13.57 -7.18 0.43
#